data_AF-A0A7K5EIA9-F1
#
_entry.id   AF-A0A7K5EIA9-F1
#
_cell.length_a   1.000
_cell.length_b   1.000
_cell.length_c   1.000
_cell.angle_alpha   90.00
_cell.angle_beta   90.00
_cell.angle_gamma   90.00
#
_symmetry.space_group_name_H-M   'P 1'
#
loop_
_entity.id
_entity.type
_entity.pdbx_description
1 polymer ?
#
loop_
_entity_poly.entity_id
_entity_poly.type
_entity_poly.pdbx_seq_one_letter_code
_entity_poly.pdbx_strand_id
1 'polypeptide(L)'
;CFLRFDGLKEGDVVRHDGKRSDGYLEHIFKHAAKELFGVDVKEITYKALKNKDFQEVTLEKDGETVLRFAAAYGFRNIQNMVLKLKKGKFLYHFVEVLACPGGCLNGKGQAQSEDGKPDRALLAQMEEVYTAIPVRLPETNLHVQRMYQDWLEGMDSRKVQDTLHTTYSAGNQSPSTLDIKW
;
A
#
# COMPACT_ATOMS: atom_id res chain seq x y z
N CYS A 1 -33.23 1.10 -3.74
CA CYS A 1 -32.87 2.18 -2.82
C CYS A 1 -31.79 3.05 -3.45
N PHE A 2 -32.14 4.27 -3.89
CA PHE A 2 -31.16 5.28 -4.25
C PHE A 2 -30.52 5.79 -2.96
N LEU A 3 -29.22 5.56 -2.76
CA LEU A 3 -28.45 6.26 -1.73
C LEU A 3 -28.40 7.73 -2.15
N ARG A 4 -29.25 8.54 -1.50
CA ARG A 4 -29.32 9.97 -1.74
C ARG A 4 -28.27 10.63 -0.85
N PHE A 5 -27.12 10.96 -1.43
CA PHE A 5 -26.08 11.77 -0.78
C PHE A 5 -26.51 13.26 -0.75
N ASP A 6 -27.70 13.57 -0.24
CA ASP A 6 -28.14 14.95 -0.09
C ASP A 6 -27.43 15.56 1.14
N GLY A 7 -26.62 16.60 0.92
CA GLY A 7 -26.12 17.48 1.99
C GLY A 7 -24.64 17.33 2.39
N LEU A 8 -23.79 16.74 1.55
CA LEU A 8 -22.34 16.77 1.78
C LEU A 8 -21.83 18.20 1.59
N LYS A 9 -21.65 18.94 2.70
CA LYS A 9 -20.67 20.04 2.70
C LYS A 9 -19.32 19.43 2.33
N GLU A 10 -18.63 20.05 1.40
CA GLU A 10 -17.28 19.65 0.98
C GLU A 10 -16.42 19.53 2.25
N GLY A 11 -16.17 18.29 2.68
CA GLY A 11 -15.45 18.01 3.90
C GLY A 11 -13.98 18.39 3.72
N ASP A 12 -13.29 18.71 4.81
CA ASP A 12 -11.86 18.95 4.78
C ASP A 12 -11.15 17.80 4.05
N VAL A 13 -10.27 18.15 3.11
CA VAL A 13 -9.44 17.18 2.40
C VAL A 13 -8.58 16.47 3.44
N VAL A 14 -8.63 15.14 3.46
CA VAL A 14 -7.86 14.28 4.37
C VAL A 14 -7.11 13.24 3.57
N ARG A 15 -6.01 12.73 4.14
CA ARG A 15 -5.23 11.65 3.56
C ARG A 15 -5.09 10.46 4.51
N HIS A 16 -4.61 9.34 3.95
CA HIS A 16 -4.13 8.22 4.76
C HIS A 16 -2.76 8.54 5.39
N ASP A 17 -2.30 7.67 6.29
CA ASP A 17 -1.08 7.89 7.08
C ASP A 17 0.20 7.91 6.22
N GLY A 18 0.22 7.12 5.15
CA GLY A 18 1.27 7.13 4.13
C GLY A 18 1.51 8.50 3.48
N LYS A 19 2.75 8.67 2.98
CA LYS A 19 3.25 9.95 2.43
C LYS A 19 3.10 10.07 0.92
N ARG A 20 2.79 8.98 0.21
CA ARG A 20 2.61 8.95 -1.25
C ARG A 20 1.44 8.04 -1.58
N SER A 21 1.45 7.43 -2.77
CA SER A 21 0.53 6.35 -3.17
C SER A 21 0.72 5.04 -2.41
N ASP A 22 1.69 4.98 -1.51
CA ASP A 22 2.00 3.88 -0.61
C ASP A 22 1.43 4.14 0.80
N GLY A 23 1.60 3.19 1.71
CA GLY A 23 1.20 3.36 3.11
C GLY A 23 0.16 2.35 3.59
N TYR A 24 -0.24 1.40 2.75
CA TYR A 24 -0.94 0.22 3.25
C TYR A 24 -0.01 -0.57 4.16
N LEU A 25 1.27 -0.69 3.80
CA LEU A 25 2.27 -1.31 4.67
C LEU A 25 2.28 -0.69 6.06
N GLU A 26 2.35 0.64 6.15
CA GLU A 26 2.40 1.35 7.44
C GLU A 26 1.15 1.11 8.26
N HIS A 27 -0.01 1.28 7.64
CA HIS A 27 -1.29 1.10 8.29
C HIS A 27 -1.47 -0.34 8.81
N ILE A 28 -1.21 -1.34 7.96
CA ILE A 28 -1.31 -2.76 8.31
C ILE A 28 -0.27 -3.12 9.37
N PHE A 29 0.94 -2.56 9.31
CA PHE A 29 1.98 -2.81 10.30
C PHE A 29 1.58 -2.31 11.68
N LYS A 30 1.09 -1.05 11.79
CA LYS A 30 0.61 -0.46 13.04
C LYS A 30 -0.58 -1.25 13.60
N HIS A 31 -1.53 -1.61 12.74
CA HIS A 31 -2.68 -2.43 13.11
C HIS A 31 -2.25 -3.81 13.62
N ALA A 32 -1.40 -4.52 12.87
CA ALA A 32 -0.92 -5.86 13.25
C ALA A 32 -0.09 -5.83 14.55
N ALA A 33 0.76 -4.81 14.74
CA ALA A 33 1.53 -4.63 15.97
C ALA A 33 0.63 -4.49 17.20
N LYS A 34 -0.45 -3.71 17.07
CA LYS A 34 -1.43 -3.49 18.14
C LYS A 34 -2.26 -4.75 18.40
N GLU A 35 -2.86 -5.33 17.38
CA GLU A 35 -3.78 -6.46 17.52
C GLU A 35 -3.08 -7.75 17.95
N LEU A 36 -1.90 -8.05 17.37
CA LEU A 36 -1.22 -9.32 17.63
C LEU A 36 -0.28 -9.26 18.83
N PHE A 37 0.31 -8.09 19.11
CA PHE A 37 1.36 -7.95 20.13
C PHE A 37 1.07 -6.92 21.21
N GLY A 38 -0.04 -6.17 21.12
CA GLY A 38 -0.39 -5.13 22.08
C GLY A 38 0.54 -3.92 22.03
N VAL A 39 1.30 -3.73 20.94
CA VAL A 39 2.28 -2.63 20.82
C VAL A 39 1.69 -1.51 19.96
N ASP A 40 1.56 -0.32 20.55
CA ASP A 40 1.11 0.88 19.84
C ASP A 40 2.30 1.58 19.15
N VAL A 41 2.39 1.41 17.83
CA VAL A 41 3.47 1.95 17.00
C VAL A 41 3.03 3.28 16.39
N LYS A 42 3.60 4.40 16.87
CA LYS A 42 3.29 5.73 16.35
C LYS A 42 4.02 6.05 15.04
N GLU A 43 5.29 5.69 14.98
CA GLU A 43 6.17 5.94 13.84
C GLU A 43 6.89 4.65 13.46
N ILE A 44 7.06 4.43 12.15
CA ILE A 44 7.79 3.28 11.62
C ILE A 44 9.10 3.72 10.98
N THR A 45 10.13 2.91 11.17
CA THR A 45 11.45 3.15 10.55
C THR A 45 11.65 2.20 9.37
N TYR A 46 11.81 2.78 8.18
CA TYR A 46 12.12 2.02 6.98
C TYR A 46 13.64 1.87 6.82
N LYS A 47 14.12 0.62 6.84
CA LYS A 47 15.52 0.30 6.56
C LYS A 47 15.67 -0.06 5.08
N ALA A 48 16.39 0.76 4.32
CA ALA A 48 16.76 0.41 2.95
C ALA A 48 17.67 -0.84 2.95
N LEU A 49 17.40 -1.77 2.05
CA LEU A 49 18.18 -3.00 1.88
C LEU A 49 19.21 -2.80 0.76
N LYS A 50 19.00 -3.45 -0.40
CA LYS A 50 19.92 -3.37 -1.54
C LYS A 50 19.89 -2.01 -2.24
N ASN A 51 18.74 -1.35 -2.22
CA ASN A 51 18.49 -0.07 -2.83
C ASN A 51 17.34 0.63 -2.08
N LYS A 52 17.10 1.90 -2.40
CA LYS A 52 16.03 2.71 -1.80
C LYS A 52 14.62 2.19 -2.09
N ASP A 53 14.45 1.39 -3.14
CA ASP A 53 13.17 0.84 -3.60
C ASP A 53 12.89 -0.56 -3.02
N PHE A 54 13.74 -1.03 -2.09
CA PHE A 54 13.48 -2.23 -1.30
C PHE A 54 13.79 -1.93 0.16
N GLN A 55 12.73 -1.72 0.93
CA GLN A 55 12.80 -1.33 2.34
C GLN A 55 12.19 -2.40 3.23
N GLU A 56 12.71 -2.51 4.45
CA GLU A 56 12.26 -3.43 5.49
C GLU A 56 11.79 -2.64 6.72
N VAL A 57 10.73 -3.13 7.35
CA VAL A 57 10.22 -2.64 8.64
C VAL A 57 10.07 -3.83 9.57
N THR A 58 10.60 -3.72 10.78
CA THR A 58 10.60 -4.79 11.78
C THR A 58 10.01 -4.31 13.09
N LEU A 59 9.28 -5.19 13.78
CA LEU A 59 8.90 -5.01 15.17
C LEU A 59 9.72 -5.97 16.02
N GLU A 60 10.40 -5.44 17.03
CA GLU A 60 11.07 -6.24 18.04
C GLU A 60 10.26 -6.23 19.33
N LYS A 61 10.11 -7.41 19.95
CA LYS A 61 9.47 -7.60 21.25
C LYS A 61 10.22 -8.70 21.99
N ASP A 62 10.55 -8.43 23.25
CA ASP A 62 11.28 -9.38 24.13
C ASP A 62 12.62 -9.89 23.53
N GLY A 63 13.28 -9.08 22.71
CA GLY A 63 14.55 -9.42 22.05
C GLY A 63 14.41 -10.22 20.76
N GLU A 64 13.19 -10.51 20.31
CA GLU A 64 12.91 -11.23 19.06
C GLU A 64 12.19 -10.34 18.05
N THR A 65 12.47 -10.57 16.75
CA THR A 65 11.73 -9.93 15.66
C THR A 65 10.39 -10.64 15.47
N VAL A 66 9.32 -10.02 15.95
CA VAL A 66 7.96 -10.59 15.92
C VAL A 66 7.15 -10.20 14.69
N LEU A 67 7.47 -9.06 14.07
CA LEU A 67 6.94 -8.69 12.75
C LEU A 67 8.07 -8.27 11.82
N ARG A 68 7.90 -8.60 10.54
CA ARG A 68 8.86 -8.29 9.49
C ARG A 68 8.12 -8.06 8.18
N PHE A 69 8.03 -6.81 7.76
CA PHE A 69 7.33 -6.37 6.56
C PHE A 69 8.34 -5.81 5.56
N ALA A 70 7.99 -5.81 4.28
CA ALA A 70 8.81 -5.17 3.25
C ALA A 70 7.98 -4.36 2.26
N ALA A 71 8.58 -3.28 1.75
CA ALA A 71 8.14 -2.57 0.56
C ALA A 71 9.10 -2.88 -0.58
N ALA A 72 8.59 -3.39 -1.71
CA ALA A 72 9.38 -3.77 -2.87
C ALA A 72 8.85 -3.07 -4.13
N TYR A 73 9.51 -2.00 -4.53
CA TYR A 73 9.14 -1.17 -5.66
C TYR A 73 10.01 -1.47 -6.88
N GLY A 74 9.42 -1.46 -8.06
CA GLY A 74 10.11 -1.79 -9.31
C GLY A 74 10.10 -3.28 -9.61
N PHE A 75 9.82 -3.63 -10.86
CA PHE A 75 9.72 -5.02 -11.33
C PHE A 75 10.98 -5.87 -11.01
N ARG A 76 12.17 -5.28 -11.09
CA ARG A 76 13.43 -5.95 -10.73
C ARG A 76 13.46 -6.40 -9.26
N ASN A 77 12.97 -5.58 -8.34
CA ASN A 77 12.91 -5.94 -6.92
C ASN A 77 11.86 -7.04 -6.70
N ILE A 78 10.69 -6.92 -7.34
CA ILE A 78 9.61 -7.92 -7.29
C ILE A 78 10.10 -9.28 -7.81
N GLN A 79 10.77 -9.33 -8.96
CA GLN A 79 11.34 -10.56 -9.51
C GLN A 79 12.32 -11.22 -8.54
N ASN A 80 13.28 -10.45 -8.02
CA ASN A 80 14.27 -10.95 -7.07
C ASN A 80 13.62 -11.49 -5.80
N MET A 81 12.59 -10.81 -5.31
CA MET A 81 11.80 -11.23 -4.16
C MET A 81 11.06 -12.55 -4.44
N VAL A 82 10.36 -12.66 -5.57
CA VAL A 82 9.65 -13.90 -5.96
C VAL A 82 10.63 -15.07 -6.11
N LEU A 83 11.83 -14.83 -6.67
CA LEU A 83 12.87 -15.85 -6.76
C LEU A 83 13.36 -16.33 -5.39
N LYS A 84 13.45 -15.44 -4.40
CA LYS A 84 13.78 -15.81 -3.01
C LYS A 84 12.64 -16.60 -2.36
N LEU A 85 11.39 -16.19 -2.61
CA LEU A 85 10.19 -16.90 -2.14
C LEU A 85 10.14 -18.33 -2.67
N LYS A 86 10.36 -18.53 -3.98
CA LYS A 86 10.43 -19.87 -4.59
C LYS A 86 11.56 -20.74 -4.03
N LYS A 87 12.63 -20.14 -3.50
CA LYS A 87 13.77 -20.85 -2.88
C LYS A 87 13.55 -21.12 -1.38
N GLY A 88 12.38 -20.80 -0.82
CA GLY A 88 12.10 -20.93 0.61
C GLY A 88 12.91 -19.95 1.49
N LYS A 89 13.51 -18.90 0.91
CA LYS A 89 14.32 -17.90 1.61
C LYS A 89 13.55 -16.59 1.77
N PHE A 90 12.35 -16.67 2.35
CA PHE A 90 11.46 -15.53 2.51
C PHE A 90 11.14 -15.31 3.99
N LEU A 91 11.51 -14.13 4.49
CA LEU A 91 11.49 -13.80 5.91
C LEU A 91 10.35 -12.82 6.27
N TYR A 92 9.53 -12.43 5.28
CA TYR A 92 8.54 -11.37 5.42
C TYR A 92 7.15 -11.94 5.63
N HIS A 93 6.42 -11.38 6.58
CA HIS A 93 5.02 -11.74 6.87
C HIS A 93 4.05 -11.00 5.94
N PHE A 94 4.43 -9.80 5.50
CA PHE A 94 3.66 -8.98 4.57
C PHE A 94 4.62 -8.25 3.63
N VAL A 95 4.22 -8.10 2.36
CA VAL A 95 4.96 -7.29 1.40
C VAL A 95 4.02 -6.42 0.58
N GLU A 96 4.31 -5.13 0.55
CA GLU A 96 3.72 -4.18 -0.39
C GLU A 96 4.58 -4.11 -1.66
N VAL A 97 3.96 -4.30 -2.82
CA VAL A 97 4.64 -4.28 -4.12
C VAL A 97 4.08 -3.18 -5.01
N LEU A 98 4.97 -2.39 -5.60
CA LEU A 98 4.61 -1.39 -6.61
C LEU A 98 5.45 -1.62 -7.87
N ALA A 99 4.82 -1.57 -9.04
CA ALA A 99 5.51 -1.88 -10.30
C ALA A 99 6.58 -0.85 -10.67
N CYS A 100 6.38 0.42 -10.32
CA CYS A 100 7.29 1.52 -10.66
C CYS A 100 8.31 1.75 -9.54
N PRO A 101 9.60 1.95 -9.87
CA PRO A 101 10.57 2.47 -8.90
C PRO A 101 10.12 3.83 -8.37
N GLY A 102 10.25 4.08 -7.07
CA GLY A 102 9.79 5.31 -6.43
C GLY A 102 8.27 5.43 -6.23
N GLY A 103 7.51 4.36 -6.50
CA GLY A 103 6.05 4.33 -6.36
C GLY A 103 5.30 4.97 -7.52
N CYS A 104 3.99 5.21 -7.36
CA CYS A 104 3.13 5.65 -8.45
C CYS A 104 3.42 7.09 -8.92
N LEU A 105 3.99 7.92 -8.05
CA LEU A 105 4.43 9.28 -8.40
C LEU A 105 5.53 9.30 -9.46
N ASN A 106 6.23 8.20 -9.69
CA ASN A 106 7.25 8.08 -10.74
C ASN A 106 6.79 7.13 -11.86
N GLY A 107 5.48 6.96 -12.02
CA GLY A 107 4.89 6.15 -13.09
C GLY A 107 5.04 6.78 -14.47
N LYS A 108 5.02 5.97 -15.52
CA LYS A 108 5.18 6.44 -16.91
C LYS A 108 4.06 7.38 -17.41
N GLY A 109 2.93 7.43 -16.71
CA GLY A 109 1.81 8.32 -17.04
C GLY A 109 1.92 9.72 -16.43
N GLN A 110 2.99 10.03 -15.69
CA GLN A 110 3.20 11.35 -15.09
C GLN A 110 3.65 12.38 -16.12
N ALA A 111 3.43 13.66 -15.80
CA ALA A 111 3.94 14.76 -16.60
C ALA A 111 5.46 14.67 -16.73
N GLN A 112 5.95 14.89 -17.95
CA GLN A 112 7.36 14.83 -18.28
C GLN A 112 7.86 16.25 -18.58
N SER A 113 9.13 16.51 -18.25
CA SER A 113 9.83 17.68 -18.76
C SER A 113 10.05 17.57 -20.27
N GLU A 114 10.51 18.66 -20.90
CA GLU A 114 10.85 18.67 -22.33
C GLU A 114 11.86 17.57 -22.72
N ASP A 115 12.70 17.15 -21.79
CA ASP A 115 13.68 16.05 -21.95
C ASP A 115 13.07 14.63 -21.82
N GLY A 116 11.74 14.51 -21.70
CA GLY A 116 11.04 13.23 -21.53
C GLY A 116 11.30 12.53 -20.19
N LYS A 117 11.82 13.27 -19.20
CA LYS A 117 12.11 12.75 -17.85
C LYS A 117 11.02 13.20 -16.88
N PRO A 118 10.79 12.46 -15.78
CA PRO A 118 9.92 12.94 -14.71
C PRO A 118 10.45 14.27 -14.16
N ASP A 119 9.58 15.26 -14.06
CA ASP A 119 9.91 16.54 -13.45
C ASP A 119 10.05 16.37 -11.94
N ARG A 120 11.28 16.29 -11.46
CA ARG A 120 11.58 16.06 -10.04
C ARG A 120 11.14 17.21 -9.14
N ALA A 121 11.13 18.45 -9.65
CA ALA A 121 10.73 19.60 -8.86
C ALA A 121 9.20 19.58 -8.65
N LEU A 122 8.45 19.30 -9.73
CA LEU A 122 7.01 19.13 -9.65
C LEU A 122 6.63 17.96 -8.73
N LEU A 123 7.31 16.81 -8.85
CA LEU A 123 7.03 15.66 -7.98
C LEU A 123 7.30 15.94 -6.50
N ALA A 124 8.38 16.68 -6.18
CA ALA A 124 8.66 17.09 -4.80
C ALA A 124 7.58 18.04 -4.27
N GLN A 125 7.14 19.00 -5.08
CA GLN A 125 6.05 19.90 -4.72
C GLN A 125 4.73 19.15 -4.47
N MET A 126 4.39 18.17 -5.31
CA MET A 126 3.20 17.33 -5.13
C MET A 126 3.26 16.53 -3.82
N GLU A 127 4.43 15.99 -3.49
CA GLU A 127 4.63 15.26 -2.22
C GLU A 127 4.51 16.21 -1.02
N GLU A 128 5.05 17.43 -1.09
CA GLU A 128 4.94 18.43 -0.03
C GLU A 128 3.47 18.84 0.19
N VAL A 129 2.74 19.16 -0.88
CA VAL A 129 1.32 19.49 -0.81
C VAL A 129 0.51 18.33 -0.24
N TYR A 130 0.77 17.09 -0.69
CA TYR A 130 0.06 15.92 -0.18
C TYR A 130 0.36 15.66 1.30
N THR A 131 1.63 15.72 1.71
CA THR A 131 2.01 15.44 3.10
C THR A 131 1.50 16.48 4.10
N ALA A 132 1.25 17.71 3.65
CA ALA A 132 0.62 18.77 4.45
C ALA A 132 -0.87 18.54 4.73
N ILE A 133 -1.55 17.67 3.96
CA ILE A 133 -2.95 17.32 4.19
C ILE A 133 -3.06 16.55 5.52
N PRO A 134 -4.06 16.85 6.38
CA PRO A 134 -4.24 16.14 7.65
C PRO A 134 -4.57 14.66 7.44
N VAL A 135 -3.97 13.81 8.28
CA VAL A 135 -4.25 12.38 8.29
C VAL A 135 -5.60 12.12 8.96
N ARG A 136 -6.44 11.30 8.33
CA ARG A 136 -7.63 10.72 8.96
C ARG A 136 -7.65 9.23 8.67
N LEU A 137 -7.60 8.43 9.74
CA LEU A 137 -7.67 6.99 9.64
C LEU A 137 -9.05 6.53 9.16
N PRO A 138 -9.15 5.49 8.31
CA PRO A 138 -10.43 4.97 7.85
C PRO A 138 -11.37 4.58 9.00
N GLU A 139 -10.83 4.05 10.10
CA GLU A 139 -11.59 3.60 11.28
C GLU A 139 -12.25 4.75 12.03
N THR A 140 -11.70 5.96 11.96
CA THR A 140 -12.27 7.14 12.63
C THR A 140 -13.25 7.89 11.73
N ASN A 141 -13.38 7.49 10.46
CA ASN A 141 -14.25 8.15 9.50
C ASN A 141 -15.70 7.65 9.63
N LEU A 142 -16.57 8.49 10.21
CA LEU A 142 -17.99 8.18 10.39
C LEU A 142 -18.72 7.88 9.07
N HIS A 143 -18.29 8.46 7.94
CA HIS A 143 -18.89 8.16 6.64
C HIS A 143 -18.55 6.75 6.17
N VAL A 144 -17.31 6.31 6.40
CA VAL A 144 -16.89 4.93 6.12
C VAL A 144 -17.66 3.97 7.03
N GLN A 145 -17.76 4.27 8.32
CA GLN A 145 -18.55 3.44 9.25
C GLN A 145 -20.01 3.31 8.83
N ARG A 146 -20.68 4.42 8.44
CA ARG A 146 -22.05 4.39 7.92
C ARG A 146 -22.16 3.62 6.61
N MET A 147 -21.21 3.78 5.69
CA MET A 147 -21.17 2.98 4.46
C MET A 147 -21.13 1.48 4.79
N TYR A 148 -20.31 1.07 5.77
CA TYR A 148 -20.27 -0.31 6.22
C TYR A 148 -21.58 -0.77 6.86
N GLN A 149 -22.18 0.02 7.74
CA GLN A 149 -23.40 -0.33 8.46
C GLN A 149 -24.65 -0.32 7.56
N ASP A 150 -24.87 0.76 6.81
CA ASP A 150 -26.12 1.03 6.11
C ASP A 150 -26.16 0.39 4.73
N TRP A 151 -25.02 0.37 4.03
CA TRP A 151 -24.95 -0.12 2.65
C TRP A 151 -24.29 -1.49 2.54
N LEU A 152 -23.14 -1.70 3.18
CA LEU A 152 -22.43 -2.99 3.09
C LEU A 152 -22.97 -4.04 4.06
N GLU A 153 -23.92 -3.72 4.94
CA GLU A 153 -24.56 -4.69 5.86
C GLU A 153 -23.57 -5.32 6.87
N GLY A 154 -22.54 -4.57 7.28
CA GLY A 154 -21.48 -5.01 8.19
C GLY A 154 -20.15 -5.30 7.51
N MET A 155 -19.08 -5.42 8.30
CA MET A 155 -17.70 -5.64 7.79
C MET A 155 -17.49 -7.04 7.20
N ASP A 156 -18.14 -8.06 7.78
CA ASP A 156 -17.98 -9.46 7.38
C ASP A 156 -19.15 -9.96 6.51
N SER A 157 -19.92 -9.05 5.91
CA SER A 157 -21.07 -9.42 5.11
C SER A 157 -20.65 -10.06 3.79
N ARG A 158 -21.55 -10.86 3.21
CA ARG A 158 -21.36 -11.37 1.84
C ARG A 158 -21.25 -10.22 0.83
N LYS A 159 -21.94 -9.10 1.07
CA LYS A 159 -21.92 -7.93 0.20
C LYS A 159 -20.54 -7.27 0.17
N VAL A 160 -19.79 -7.27 1.27
CA VAL A 160 -18.38 -6.83 1.29
C VAL A 160 -17.54 -7.72 0.38
N GLN A 161 -17.68 -9.04 0.50
CA GLN A 161 -16.96 -9.99 -0.36
C GLN A 161 -17.30 -9.78 -1.84
N ASP A 162 -18.58 -9.66 -2.18
CA ASP A 162 -19.02 -9.52 -3.56
C ASP A 162 -18.67 -8.15 -4.17
N THR A 163 -18.53 -7.10 -3.35
CA THR A 163 -18.36 -5.71 -3.82
C THR A 163 -16.91 -5.22 -3.75
N LEU A 164 -16.20 -5.54 -2.67
CA LEU A 164 -14.87 -4.99 -2.38
C LEU A 164 -13.74 -6.00 -2.56
N HIS A 165 -14.05 -7.30 -2.69
CA HIS A 165 -13.06 -8.34 -2.91
C HIS A 165 -13.08 -8.82 -4.36
N THR A 166 -11.96 -9.40 -4.78
CA THR A 166 -11.82 -9.99 -6.10
C THR A 166 -10.94 -11.24 -6.01
N THR A 167 -11.05 -12.11 -7.02
CA THR A 167 -10.28 -13.34 -7.10
C THR A 167 -9.34 -13.28 -8.29
N TYR A 168 -8.08 -13.65 -8.07
CA TYR A 168 -7.09 -13.80 -9.13
C TYR A 168 -6.92 -15.30 -9.43
N SER A 169 -7.31 -15.72 -10.62
CA SER A 169 -6.99 -17.06 -11.12
C SER A 169 -5.69 -17.00 -11.91
N ALA A 170 -4.82 -18.00 -11.75
CA ALA A 170 -3.83 -18.30 -12.76
C ALA A 170 -4.60 -18.68 -14.03
N GLY A 171 -4.80 -17.73 -14.94
CA GLY A 171 -5.42 -18.05 -16.21
C GLY A 171 -4.64 -19.18 -16.87
N ASN A 172 -5.32 -20.04 -17.63
CA ASN A 172 -4.70 -20.91 -18.63
C ASN A 172 -4.01 -20.03 -19.69
N GLN A 173 -2.94 -19.35 -19.30
CA GLN A 173 -1.89 -19.06 -20.24
C GLN A 173 -1.33 -20.44 -20.55
N SER A 174 -1.45 -20.87 -21.81
CA SER A 174 -0.48 -21.82 -22.34
C SER A 174 0.90 -21.35 -21.87
N PRO A 175 1.87 -22.25 -21.64
CA PRO A 175 3.25 -21.83 -21.56
C PRO A 175 3.62 -21.29 -22.93
N SER A 176 3.15 -20.08 -23.27
CA SER A 176 3.77 -19.28 -24.30
C SER A 176 5.18 -19.17 -23.81
N THR A 177 6.09 -19.73 -24.58
CA THR A 177 7.54 -19.62 -24.48
C THR A 177 7.96 -18.15 -24.67
N LEU A 178 7.38 -17.27 -23.88
CA LEU A 178 7.95 -16.03 -23.44
C LEU A 178 8.66 -16.45 -22.14
N ASP A 179 9.83 -17.09 -22.19
CA ASP A 179 11.07 -16.34 -22.39
C ASP A 179 10.83 -14.84 -22.57
N ILE A 180 10.23 -14.22 -21.54
CA ILE A 180 10.37 -12.78 -21.35
C ILE A 180 11.84 -12.60 -20.98
N LYS A 181 12.68 -12.55 -22.01
CA LYS A 181 14.02 -11.99 -21.92
C LYS A 181 13.82 -10.51 -21.63
N TRP A 182 13.99 -10.16 -20.35
CA TRP A 182 14.09 -8.80 -19.85
C TRP A 182 15.50 -8.26 -20.09
#